data_AF-A0A6B2G5R9-F1
#
_entry.id   AF-A0A6B2G5R9-F1
#
_cell.length_a   1.000
_cell.length_b   1.000
_cell.length_c   1.000
_cell.angle_alpha   90.00
_cell.angle_beta   90.00
_cell.angle_gamma   90.00
#
_symmetry.space_group_name_H-M   'P 1'
#
loop_
_entity.id
_entity.type
_entity.pdbx_description
1 polymer ?
#
loop_
_entity_poly.entity_id
_entity_poly.type
_entity_poly.pdbx_seq_one_letter_code
_entity_poly.pdbx_strand_id
1 'polypeptide(L)'
;MAESIPWVEKYRPKLLTEVVGNEEIIKRLNYFAHNGNVPNIILCGSPGTGKTTSIVCLAHILLGENFKNAVLELNASDERGIDVVRGDIKMFAQKKSHSTHRKT
;
A
#
# COMPACT_ATOMS: atom_id res chain seq x y z
N MET A 1 -8.40 -24.50 -17.75
CA MET A 1 -8.17 -25.05 -16.40
C MET A 1 -7.92 -23.87 -15.48
N ALA A 2 -8.73 -23.66 -14.45
CA ALA A 2 -8.50 -22.53 -13.53
C ALA A 2 -7.21 -22.81 -12.75
N GLU A 3 -6.19 -21.99 -12.96
CA GLU A 3 -4.95 -22.04 -12.18
C GLU A 3 -5.29 -21.88 -10.69
N SER A 4 -4.84 -22.82 -9.86
CA SER A 4 -5.06 -22.77 -8.43
C SER A 4 -4.17 -21.68 -7.82
N ILE A 5 -4.79 -20.61 -7.31
CA ILE A 5 -4.08 -19.52 -6.62
C ILE A 5 -3.32 -20.10 -5.41
N PRO A 6 -2.01 -19.82 -5.26
CA PRO A 6 -1.23 -20.24 -4.10
C PRO A 6 -1.86 -19.76 -2.78
N TRP A 7 -1.78 -20.56 -1.73
CA TRP A 7 -2.41 -20.22 -0.45
C TRP A 7 -1.89 -18.91 0.16
N VAL A 8 -0.61 -18.61 -0.07
CA VAL A 8 0.01 -17.35 0.38
C VAL A 8 -0.69 -16.11 -0.20
N GLU A 9 -1.21 -16.20 -1.43
CA GLU A 9 -1.98 -15.12 -2.05
C GLU A 9 -3.47 -15.23 -1.73
N LYS A 10 -4.00 -16.46 -1.68
CA LYS A 10 -5.41 -16.71 -1.35
C LYS A 10 -5.79 -16.20 0.05
N TYR A 11 -4.89 -16.37 1.02
CA TYR A 11 -5.06 -15.96 2.41
C TYR A 11 -4.26 -14.70 2.77
N ARG A 12 -3.77 -13.95 1.77
CA ARG A 12 -3.11 -12.66 2.02
C ARG A 12 -4.12 -11.74 2.74
N PRO A 13 -3.76 -11.18 3.91
CA PRO A 13 -4.61 -10.24 4.64
C PRO A 13 -5.07 -9.08 3.76
N LYS A 14 -6.33 -8.69 3.89
CA LYS A 14 -6.96 -7.56 3.20
C LYS A 14 -7.22 -6.39 4.14
N LEU A 15 -7.29 -6.65 5.43
CA LEU A 15 -7.44 -5.66 6.49
C LEU A 15 -6.19 -5.60 7.36
N LEU A 16 -5.88 -4.42 7.92
CA LEU A 16 -4.78 -4.28 8.89
C LEU A 16 -5.00 -5.14 10.13
N THR A 17 -6.25 -5.41 10.52
CA THR A 17 -6.61 -6.25 11.66
C THR A 17 -6.36 -7.75 11.44
N GLU A 18 -6.22 -8.18 10.19
CA GLU A 18 -5.93 -9.57 9.83
C GLU A 18 -4.41 -9.84 9.81
N VAL A 19 -3.58 -8.81 9.87
CA VAL A 19 -2.12 -8.95 9.93
C VAL A 19 -1.73 -9.35 11.36
N VAL A 20 -1.18 -10.56 11.49
CA VAL A 20 -0.75 -11.10 12.78
C VAL A 20 0.70 -10.69 13.06
N GLY A 21 0.97 -10.26 14.29
CA GLY A 21 2.29 -9.81 14.74
C GLY A 21 2.55 -8.32 14.50
N ASN A 22 3.71 -7.84 14.95
CA ASN A 22 4.09 -6.41 14.88
C ASN A 22 3.01 -5.45 15.42
N GLU A 23 2.37 -5.80 16.54
CA GLU A 23 1.17 -5.11 17.04
C GLU A 23 1.32 -3.60 17.18
N GLU A 24 2.49 -3.12 17.63
CA GLU A 24 2.76 -1.70 17.75
C GLU A 24 2.76 -0.98 16.39
N ILE A 25 3.31 -1.62 15.36
CA ILE A 25 3.34 -1.08 14.00
C ILE A 25 1.92 -1.06 13.45
N ILE A 26 1.16 -2.14 13.61
CA ILE A 26 -0.24 -2.20 13.17
C ILE A 26 -1.09 -1.13 13.88
N LYS A 27 -0.89 -0.92 15.18
CA LYS A 27 -1.54 0.18 15.93
C LYS A 27 -1.20 1.55 15.36
N ARG A 28 0.07 1.82 15.03
CA ARG A 28 0.49 3.09 14.39
C ARG A 28 -0.08 3.27 12.99
N LEU A 29 -0.08 2.23 12.16
CA LEU A 29 -0.67 2.28 10.81
C LEU A 29 -2.19 2.51 10.88
N ASN A 30 -2.87 1.87 11.82
CA ASN A 30 -4.29 2.12 12.08
C ASN A 30 -4.54 3.57 12.51
N TYR A 31 -3.68 4.15 13.36
CA TYR A 31 -3.80 5.57 13.72
C TYR A 31 -3.69 6.47 12.48
N PHE A 32 -2.74 6.21 11.57
CA PHE A 32 -2.62 6.98 10.33
C PHE A 32 -3.79 6.78 9.38
N ALA A 33 -4.36 5.57 9.33
CA ALA A 33 -5.52 5.26 8.51
C ALA A 33 -6.75 6.11 8.90
N HIS A 34 -6.96 6.37 10.20
CA HIS A 34 -8.12 7.10 10.70
C HIS A 34 -7.93 8.62 10.71
N ASN A 35 -6.74 9.09 11.09
CA ASN A 35 -6.48 10.54 11.19
C ASN A 35 -6.09 11.18 9.85
N GLY A 36 -5.73 10.35 8.86
CA GLY A 36 -5.11 10.82 7.63
C GLY A 36 -3.71 11.38 7.88
N ASN A 37 -3.17 12.08 6.87
CA ASN A 37 -1.84 12.69 6.90
C ASN A 37 -0.70 11.69 7.20
N VAL A 38 -0.55 10.70 6.33
CA VAL A 38 0.46 9.66 6.46
C VAL A 38 1.83 10.22 6.06
N PRO A 39 2.87 10.10 6.90
CA PRO A 39 4.23 10.49 6.52
C PRO A 39 4.81 9.53 5.48
N ASN A 40 5.97 9.87 4.90
CA ASN A 40 6.73 8.89 4.12
C ASN A 40 7.23 7.77 5.06
N ILE A 41 6.88 6.52 4.76
CA ILE A 41 7.16 5.36 5.62
C ILE A 41 8.16 4.44 4.93
N ILE A 42 9.15 3.97 5.71
CA ILE A 42 10.03 2.85 5.32
C ILE A 42 9.73 1.68 6.25
N LEU A 43 9.31 0.54 5.70
CA LEU A 43 9.08 -0.69 6.44
C LEU A 43 10.27 -1.64 6.26
N CYS A 44 10.96 -1.96 7.36
CA CYS A 44 12.12 -2.85 7.38
C CYS A 44 11.85 -4.09 8.25
N GLY A 45 12.42 -5.23 7.88
CA GLY A 45 12.33 -6.47 8.66
C GLY A 45 12.47 -7.74 7.82
N SER A 46 12.56 -8.90 8.48
CA SER A 46 12.74 -10.22 7.87
C SER A 46 11.70 -10.53 6.78
N PRO A 47 12.01 -11.36 5.77
CA PRO A 47 11.03 -11.77 4.76
C PRO A 47 9.81 -12.44 5.38
N GLY A 48 8.63 -12.27 4.79
CA GLY A 48 7.39 -12.90 5.26
C GLY A 48 6.70 -12.24 6.47
N THR A 49 7.21 -11.12 7.00
CA THR A 49 6.62 -10.44 8.19
C THR A 49 5.46 -9.49 7.89
N GLY A 50 4.88 -9.54 6.69
CA GLY A 50 3.71 -8.74 6.33
C GLY A 50 3.97 -7.28 5.93
N LYS A 51 5.22 -6.87 5.65
CA LYS A 51 5.54 -5.47 5.25
C LYS A 51 4.73 -4.98 4.03
N THR A 52 4.80 -5.71 2.92
CA THR A 52 4.07 -5.39 1.69
C THR A 52 2.56 -5.44 1.93
N THR A 53 2.09 -6.45 2.66
CA THR A 53 0.68 -6.59 3.01
C THR A 53 0.17 -5.38 3.82
N SER A 54 0.91 -4.95 4.84
CA SER A 54 0.52 -3.85 5.71
C SER A 54 0.38 -2.52 4.96
N ILE A 55 1.30 -2.19 4.05
CA ILE A 55 1.22 -0.93 3.29
C ILE A 55 0.07 -0.96 2.27
N VAL A 56 -0.19 -2.13 1.65
CA VAL A 56 -1.32 -2.31 0.74
C VAL A 56 -2.65 -2.19 1.50
N CYS A 57 -2.78 -2.82 2.67
CA CYS A 57 -3.96 -2.67 3.53
C CYS A 57 -4.17 -1.21 3.95
N LEU A 58 -3.11 -0.50 4.34
CA LEU A 58 -3.19 0.93 4.70
C LEU A 58 -3.68 1.77 3.52
N ALA A 59 -3.11 1.56 2.33
CA ALA A 59 -3.50 2.30 1.14
C ALA A 59 -4.96 2.03 0.73
N HIS A 60 -5.44 0.78 0.88
CA HIS A 60 -6.85 0.46 0.66
C HIS A 60 -7.78 1.21 1.62
N ILE A 61 -7.42 1.31 2.90
CA ILE A 61 -8.25 2.01 3.89
C ILE A 61 -8.27 3.53 3.61
N LEU A 62 -7.13 4.12 3.23
CA LEU A 62 -7.02 5.56 2.98
C LEU A 62 -7.69 6.01 1.68
N LEU A 63 -7.62 5.19 0.62
CA LEU A 63 -8.02 5.59 -0.73
C LEU A 63 -9.34 4.93 -1.17
N GLY A 64 -9.76 3.84 -0.54
CA GLY A 64 -10.98 3.13 -0.88
C GLY A 64 -11.05 2.77 -2.37
N GLU A 65 -12.12 3.20 -3.03
CA GLU A 65 -12.35 2.97 -4.46
C GLU A 65 -11.30 3.63 -5.36
N ASN A 66 -10.67 4.72 -4.89
CA ASN A 66 -9.65 5.44 -5.63
C ASN A 66 -8.28 4.75 -5.62
N PHE A 67 -8.13 3.62 -4.91
CA PHE A 67 -6.88 2.87 -4.81
C PHE A 67 -6.21 2.65 -6.18
N LYS A 68 -6.97 2.18 -7.17
CA LYS A 68 -6.43 1.89 -8.52
C LYS A 68 -5.87 3.12 -9.25
N ASN A 69 -6.36 4.31 -8.93
CA ASN A 69 -6.00 5.55 -9.61
C ASN A 69 -4.95 6.38 -8.86
N ALA A 70 -4.84 6.14 -7.55
CA ALA A 70 -4.06 6.92 -6.59
C ALA A 70 -2.95 6.11 -5.89
N VAL A 71 -2.70 4.87 -6.30
CA VAL A 71 -1.53 4.06 -5.89
C VAL A 71 -0.66 3.75 -7.11
N LEU A 72 0.64 3.95 -6.94
CA LEU A 72 1.67 3.47 -7.85
C LEU A 72 2.54 2.48 -7.06
N GLU A 73 2.46 1.19 -7.39
CA GLU A 73 3.31 0.14 -6.83
C GLU A 73 4.46 -0.11 -7.79
N LEU A 74 5.69 0.12 -7.33
CA LEU A 74 6.90 -0.18 -8.09
C LEU A 74 7.70 -1.27 -7.38
N ASN A 75 7.89 -2.39 -8.05
CA ASN A 75 8.63 -3.54 -7.54
C ASN A 75 10.04 -3.60 -8.15
N ALA A 76 10.98 -4.15 -7.38
CA ALA A 76 12.39 -4.22 -7.78
C ALA A 76 12.67 -5.17 -8.95
N SER A 77 11.75 -6.09 -9.26
CA SER A 77 11.85 -6.97 -10.43
C SER A 77 11.57 -6.23 -11.73
N ASP A 78 10.66 -5.27 -11.69
CA ASP A 78 10.03 -4.73 -12.89
C ASP A 78 10.76 -3.46 -13.34
N GLU A 79 11.19 -2.60 -12.41
CA GLU A 79 11.55 -1.22 -12.75
C GLU A 79 12.72 -0.70 -11.90
N ARG A 80 13.95 -0.85 -12.42
CA ARG A 80 15.20 -0.48 -11.73
C ARG A 80 15.94 0.73 -12.34
N GLY A 81 15.40 1.30 -13.42
CA GLY A 81 16.07 2.35 -14.18
C GLY A 81 15.92 3.74 -13.54
N ILE A 82 16.94 4.59 -13.70
CA ILE A 82 16.86 6.01 -13.34
C ILE A 82 15.75 6.74 -14.12
N ASP A 83 15.40 6.23 -15.29
CA ASP A 83 14.37 6.78 -16.15
C ASP A 83 12.97 6.63 -15.55
N VAL A 84 12.69 5.53 -14.85
CA VAL A 84 11.43 5.32 -14.11
C VAL A 84 11.27 6.36 -13.01
N VAL A 85 12.36 6.66 -12.29
CA VAL A 85 12.36 7.67 -11.23
C VAL A 85 12.10 9.07 -11.80
N ARG A 86 12.70 9.40 -12.94
CA ARG A 86 12.60 10.73 -13.56
C ARG A 86 11.31 10.92 -14.37
N GLY A 87 10.74 9.84 -14.91
CA GLY A 87 9.53 9.81 -15.71
C GLY A 87 8.31 9.45 -14.88
N ASP A 88 8.10 8.17 -14.64
CA ASP A 88 6.85 7.62 -14.10
C ASP A 88 6.55 8.10 -12.68
N ILE A 89 7.53 8.04 -11.77
CA ILE A 89 7.35 8.53 -10.39
C ILE A 89 7.04 10.03 -10.39
N LYS A 90 7.77 10.81 -11.19
CA LYS A 90 7.58 12.27 -11.27
C LYS A 90 6.21 12.63 -11.84
N MET A 91 5.81 11.96 -12.92
CA MET A 91 4.51 12.19 -13.57
C MET A 91 3.35 11.78 -12.65
N PHE A 92 3.49 10.67 -11.93
CA PHE A 92 2.50 10.23 -10.95
C PHE A 92 2.38 11.20 -9.77
N ALA A 93 3.49 11.68 -9.23
CA ALA A 93 3.50 12.66 -8.13
C ALA A 93 2.87 14.01 -8.53
N GLN A 94 2.94 14.38 -9.81
CA GLN A 94 2.32 15.60 -10.36
C GLN A 94 0.85 15.40 -10.74
N LYS A 95 0.37 14.16 -10.84
CA LYS A 95 -1.02 13.84 -11.18
C LYS A 95 -1.94 14.32 -10.07
N LYS A 96 -2.80 15.29 -10.38
CA LYS A 96 -3.88 15.69 -9.46
C LYS A 96 -4.96 14.62 -9.45
N SER A 97 -5.04 13.84 -8.37
CA SER A 97 -6.22 13.04 -8.09
C SER A 97 -7.33 13.98 -7.61
N HIS A 98 -8.48 13.97 -8.30
CA HIS A 98 -9.70 14.61 -7.77
C HIS A 98 -10.18 13.75 -6.59
N SER A 99 -9.69 14.04 -5.39
CA SER A 99 -10.18 13.39 -4.18
C SER A 99 -11.51 14.03 -3.77
N THR A 100 -12.61 13.37 -4.12
CA THR A 100 -13.94 13.70 -3.62
C THR A 100 -14.06 13.22 -2.17
N HIS A 101 -13.42 13.93 -1.23
CA HIS A 101 -13.78 13.80 0.19
C HIS A 101 -14.42 15.09 0.70
N ARG A 102 -15.76 15.05 0.72
CA ARG A 102 -16.60 15.85 1.61
C ARG A 102 -16.09 15.68 3.03
N LYS A 103 -15.60 16.76 3.64
CA LYS A 103 -15.62 16.91 5.09
C LYS A 103 -17.04 17.38 5.45
N THR A 104 -17.79 16.52 6.13
CA THR A 104 -18.83 16.93 7.09
C THR A 104 -18.19 16.96 8.47
#